data_AF-A0A0D4ZY29-F1
#
_entry.id   AF-A0A0D4ZY29-F1
#
_cell.length_a   1.000
_cell.length_b   1.000
_cell.length_c   1.000
_cell.angle_alpha   90.00
_cell.angle_beta   90.00
_cell.angle_gamma   90.00
#
_symmetry.space_group_name_H-M   'P 1'
#
loop_
_entity.id
_entity.type
_entity.pdbx_description
1 polymer ?
#
loop_
_entity_poly.entity_id
_entity_poly.type
_entity_poly.pdbx_seq_one_letter_code
_entity_poly.pdbx_strand_id
1 'polypeptide(L)' 'MQPHQQRVVDERNELEDRLYRLSSFIAGTVFPRLPEQDRQLLEAQQHTMSAYVEVLTQRIELFTQTLN' A
#
# COMPACT_ATOMS: atom_id res chain seq x y z
N MET A 1 -5.91 14.73 -15.46
CA MET A 1 -6.75 13.63 -14.92
C MET A 1 -8.07 14.22 -14.41
N GLN A 2 -9.18 13.50 -14.52
CA GLN A 2 -10.47 13.90 -13.94
C GLN A 2 -10.39 13.90 -12.40
N PRO A 3 -11.22 14.68 -11.68
CA PRO A 3 -11.15 14.75 -10.21
C PRO A 3 -11.28 13.39 -9.51
N HIS A 4 -12.09 12.47 -10.04
CA HIS A 4 -12.21 11.13 -9.47
C HIS A 4 -10.99 10.24 -9.74
N GLN A 5 -10.27 10.47 -10.83
CA GLN A 5 -9.02 9.76 -11.13
C GLN A 5 -7.88 10.27 -10.25
N GLN A 6 -7.81 11.59 -10.02
CA GLN A 6 -6.82 12.18 -9.13
C GLN A 6 -6.94 11.64 -7.71
N ARG A 7 -8.16 11.47 -7.19
CA ARG A 7 -8.38 10.84 -5.88
C ARG A 7 -7.78 9.43 -5.76
N VAL A 8 -7.81 8.63 -6.83
CA VAL A 8 -7.22 7.28 -6.84
C VAL A 8 -5.69 7.34 -6.82
N VAL A 9 -5.10 8.31 -7.53
CA VAL A 9 -3.65 8.56 -7.49
C VAL A 9 -3.21 9.01 -6.10
N ASP A 10 -3.93 9.96 -5.51
CA ASP A 10 -3.61 10.48 -4.18
C ASP A 10 -3.72 9.37 -3.12
N GLU A 11 -4.79 8.57 -3.19
CA GLU A 11 -5.00 7.41 -2.32
C GLU A 11 -3.87 6.37 -2.45
N ARG A 12 -3.45 6.03 -3.67
CA ARG A 12 -2.32 5.10 -3.88
C ARG A 12 -1.05 5.66 -3.25
N ASN A 13 -0.72 6.92 -3.50
CA ASN A 13 0.50 7.55 -3.00
C ASN A 13 0.54 7.58 -1.46
N GLU A 14 -0.58 7.92 -0.82
CA GLU A 14 -0.68 7.90 0.64
C GLU A 14 -0.48 6.48 1.18
N LEU A 15 -1.11 5.49 0.54
CA LEU A 15 -1.00 4.10 0.97
C LEU A 15 0.41 3.54 0.77
N GLU A 16 1.07 3.87 -0.34
CA GLU A 16 2.47 3.50 -0.63
C GLU A 16 3.44 4.05 0.43
N ASP A 17 3.29 5.31 0.83
CA ASP A 17 4.11 5.91 1.90
C ASP A 17 3.89 5.19 3.24
N ARG A 18 2.63 4.87 3.58
CA ARG A 18 2.31 4.11 4.80
C ARG A 18 2.87 2.69 4.75
N LEU A 19 2.76 2.02 3.60
CA LEU A 19 3.31 0.68 3.37
C LEU A 19 4.83 0.68 3.48
N TYR A 20 5.50 1.71 2.95
CA TYR A 20 6.95 1.86 3.07
C TYR A 20 7.39 1.98 4.53
N ARG A 21 6.70 2.78 5.33
CA ARG A 21 6.99 2.93 6.77
C ARG A 21 6.76 1.63 7.53
N LEU A 22 5.66 0.93 7.27
CA LEU A 22 5.37 -0.37 7.88
C LEU A 22 6.42 -1.43 7.49
N SER A 23 6.77 -1.50 6.21
CA SER A 23 7.79 -2.44 5.72
C SER A 23 9.16 -2.16 6.33
N SER A 24 9.52 -0.87 6.48
CA SER A 24 10.76 -0.46 7.15
C SER A 24 10.77 -0.84 8.64
N PHE A 25 9.62 -0.72 9.31
CA PHE A 25 9.47 -1.17 10.69
C PHE A 25 9.62 -2.69 10.83
N ILE A 26 8.95 -3.46 9.97
CA ILE A 26 9.02 -4.93 9.94
C ILE A 26 10.45 -5.43 9.66
N ALA A 27 11.19 -4.75 8.78
CA ALA A 27 12.59 -5.04 8.50
C ALA A 27 13.55 -4.63 9.64
N GLY A 28 13.07 -3.88 10.64
CA GLY A 28 13.85 -3.38 11.75
C GLY A 28 14.09 -4.41 12.86
N THR A 29 15.00 -4.07 13.78
CA THR A 29 15.42 -4.96 14.88
C THR A 29 14.38 -5.08 16.01
N VAL A 30 13.38 -4.19 16.04
CA VAL A 30 12.31 -4.19 17.05
C VAL A 30 11.25 -5.23 16.72
N PHE A 31 10.90 -5.40 15.44
CA PHE A 31 9.83 -6.29 15.01
C PHE A 31 9.99 -7.73 15.55
N PRO A 32 11.16 -8.40 15.45
CA PRO A 32 11.36 -9.75 15.97
C PRO A 32 11.16 -9.90 17.49
N ARG A 33 11.14 -8.78 18.24
CA ARG A 33 10.99 -8.76 19.70
C ARG A 33 9.52 -8.59 20.14
N LEU A 34 8.61 -8.35 19.21
CA LEU A 34 7.19 -8.22 19.50
C LEU A 34 6.56 -9.60 19.79
N PRO A 35 5.45 -9.63 20.55
CA PRO A 35 4.61 -10.82 20.67
C PRO A 35 4.26 -11.39 19.29
N GLU A 36 4.19 -12.73 19.19
CA GLU A 36 3.86 -13.42 17.94
C GLU A 36 2.57 -12.88 17.31
N GLN A 37 1.53 -12.66 18.12
CA GLN A 37 0.26 -12.14 17.65
C GLN A 37 0.38 -10.75 16.99
N ASP A 38 1.20 -9.86 17.56
CA ASP A 38 1.42 -8.53 17.01
C ASP A 38 2.20 -8.60 15.70
N ARG A 39 3.19 -9.49 15.61
CA ARG A 39 3.94 -9.72 14.35
C ARG A 39 3.03 -10.20 13.23
N GLN A 40 2.19 -11.20 13.50
CA GLN A 40 1.23 -11.73 12.53
C GLN A 40 0.25 -10.66 12.03
N LEU A 41 -0.23 -9.79 12.92
CA LEU A 41 -1.13 -8.70 12.54
C LEU A 41 -0.42 -7.65 11.67
N LEU A 42 0.83 -7.32 11.97
CA LEU A 42 1.62 -6.38 11.17
C LEU A 42 1.95 -6.94 9.78
N GLU A 43 2.28 -8.23 9.67
CA GLU A 43 2.50 -8.91 8.39
C GLU A 43 1.21 -8.97 7.56
N ALA A 44 0.09 -9.32 8.19
CA ALA A 44 -1.22 -9.32 7.52
C ALA A 44 -1.62 -7.91 7.04
N GLN A 45 -1.33 -6.89 7.84
CA GLN A 45 -1.52 -5.49 7.48
C GLN A 45 -0.66 -5.12 6.27
N GLN A 46 0.65 -5.44 6.29
CA GLN A 46 1.56 -5.17 5.18
C GLN A 46 1.08 -5.84 3.89
N HIS A 47 0.70 -7.12 3.96
CA HIS A 47 0.21 -7.88 2.82
C HIS A 47 -1.06 -7.25 2.22
N THR A 48 -2.02 -6.89 3.07
CA THR A 48 -3.29 -6.27 2.65
C THR A 48 -3.06 -4.90 2.01
N MET A 49 -2.20 -4.08 2.61
CA MET A 49 -1.84 -2.77 2.06
C MET A 49 -1.15 -2.91 0.69
N SER A 50 -0.23 -3.87 0.55
CA SER A 50 0.44 -4.14 -0.74
C SER A 50 -0.55 -4.55 -1.82
N ALA A 51 -1.47 -5.48 -1.51
CA ALA A 51 -2.52 -5.89 -2.45
C ALA A 51 -3.41 -4.70 -2.85
N TYR A 52 -3.70 -3.80 -1.91
CA TYR A 52 -4.52 -2.62 -2.22
C TYR A 52 -3.78 -1.59 -3.09
N VAL A 53 -2.48 -1.37 -2.86
CA VAL A 53 -1.64 -0.55 -3.75
C VAL A 53 -1.65 -1.12 -5.18
N GLU A 54 -1.56 -2.44 -5.33
CA GLU A 54 -1.60 -3.09 -6.64
C GLU A 54 -2.93 -2.84 -7.36
N VAL A 55 -4.05 -3.00 -6.65
CA VAL A 55 -5.39 -2.67 -7.19
C VAL A 55 -5.48 -1.21 -7.63
N LEU A 56 -5.00 -0.27 -6.81
CA LEU A 56 -5.01 1.15 -7.16
C LEU A 56 -4.12 1.45 -8.37
N THR A 57 -2.97 0.78 -8.48
CA THR A 57 -2.06 0.90 -9.62
C THR A 57 -2.71 0.43 -10.91
N GLN A 58 -3.33 -0.75 -10.91
CA GLN A 58 -4.08 -1.26 -12.06
C GLN A 58 -5.24 -0.32 -12.45
N ARG A 59 -5.95 0.24 -11.46
CA ARG A 59 -7.00 1.25 -11.71
C ARG A 59 -6.43 2.51 -12.39
N ILE A 60 -5.23 2.95 -12.01
CA ILE A 60 -4.57 4.11 -12.60
C ILE A 60 -4.12 3.82 -14.03
N GLU A 61 -3.60 2.63 -14.31
CA GLU A 61 -3.20 2.21 -15.66
C GLU A 61 -4.36 2.29 -16.65
N LEU A 62 -5.57 1.92 -16.24
CA LEU A 62 -6.77 2.03 -17.07
C LEU A 62 -7.06 3.46 -17.52
N PHE A 63 -6.70 4.48 -16.72
CA PHE A 63 -6.89 5.88 -17.10
C PHE A 63 -6.03 6.29 -18.30
N THR A 64 -4.88 5.63 -18.49
CA THR A 64 -3.99 5.86 -19.63
C THR A 64 -4.42 5.09 -20.88
N GLN A 65 -5.04 3.92 -20.70
CA GLN A 65 -5.51 3.07 -21.79
C GLN A 65 -6.79 3.59 -22.47
N THR A 66 -7.57 4.46 -21.81
CA THR A 66 -8.83 5.00 -22.39
C THR A 66 -8.61 6.12 -23.42
N LEU A 67 -7.36 6.44 -23.79
CA LEU A 67 -7.02 7.48 -24.77
C LEU A 67 -6.57 6.94 -26.15
N ASN A 68 -6.68 5.63 -26.37
CA ASN A 68 -6.37 4.97 -27.65
C ASN A 68 -7.62 4.42 -28.33
#